data_AF-A0A183AGI0-F1
#
_entry.id   AF-A0A183AGI0-F1
#
_cell.length_a   1.000
_cell.length_b   1.000
_cell.length_c   1.000
_cell.angle_alpha   90.00
_cell.angle_beta   90.00
_cell.angle_gamma   90.00
#
_symmetry.space_group_name_H-M   'P 1'
#
loop_
_entity.id
_entity.type
_entity.pdbx_description
1 polymer ?
#
loop_
_entity_poly.entity_id
_entity_poly.type
_entity_poly.pdbx_seq_one_letter_code
_entity_poly.pdbx_strand_id
1 'polypeptide(L)'
;MDRNSRIPIRGNVLLLLQPPQTAQQTFRPKDPTPVPLPNSSANIPAKRPNPSPTPHRNAVPDSRGAQKSSSEVPACLERLVRTIVRMFYSREHSLIVDMLVRNTIMKENDLCERLRFEEKQLRQYLRTLKQDQFIKSKLQLETDASGKTTKITHYFIEYKVSPS
;
A
#
# COMPACT_ATOMS: atom_id res chain seq x y z
N MET A 1 -47.63 42.18 2.89
CA MET A 1 -48.26 41.07 3.64
C MET A 1 -47.38 39.82 3.44
N ASP A 2 -46.30 39.62 4.21
CA ASP A 2 -46.26 39.09 5.60
C ASP A 2 -46.68 37.60 5.63
N ARG A 3 -46.01 36.59 6.22
CA ARG A 3 -44.99 36.47 7.29
C ARG A 3 -44.42 35.02 7.21
N ASN A 4 -43.12 34.80 7.14
CA ASN A 4 -42.24 34.31 8.22
C ASN A 4 -42.83 33.28 9.23
N SER A 5 -42.26 32.06 9.27
CA SER A 5 -41.96 31.26 10.50
C SER A 5 -41.14 30.01 10.11
N ARG A 6 -39.81 30.02 10.27
CA ARG A 6 -39.04 29.59 11.46
C ARG A 6 -39.26 28.13 11.87
N ILE A 7 -38.27 27.29 11.58
CA ILE A 7 -38.01 26.03 12.31
C ILE A 7 -36.62 26.17 12.96
N PRO A 8 -36.48 25.99 14.28
CA PRO A 8 -35.21 26.16 14.98
C PRO A 8 -34.31 24.90 14.95
N ILE A 9 -33.01 25.18 14.88
CA ILE A 9 -31.87 24.28 15.12
C ILE A 9 -31.60 24.21 16.64
N ARG A 10 -31.34 23.02 17.19
CA ARG A 10 -30.25 22.68 18.16
C ARG A 10 -30.62 21.48 19.04
N GLY A 11 -29.66 20.56 19.25
CA GLY A 11 -29.67 19.62 20.37
C GLY A 11 -28.61 18.52 20.29
N ASN A 12 -27.45 18.78 20.89
CA ASN A 12 -26.34 17.87 21.27
C ASN A 12 -26.79 16.44 21.63
N VAL A 13 -26.21 15.35 21.08
CA VAL A 13 -24.91 14.72 21.42
C VAL A 13 -24.62 14.64 22.93
N LEU A 14 -24.90 13.48 23.52
CA LEU A 14 -24.24 13.02 24.76
C LEU A 14 -23.64 11.64 24.52
N LEU A 15 -22.32 11.61 24.56
CA LEU A 15 -21.44 10.44 24.58
C LEU A 15 -21.66 9.63 25.86
N LEU A 16 -21.87 8.32 25.74
CA LEU A 16 -21.48 7.37 26.78
C LEU A 16 -20.52 6.34 26.19
N LEU A 17 -19.27 6.59 26.54
CA LEU A 17 -18.05 5.85 26.31
C LEU A 17 -18.14 4.47 27.00
N GLN A 18 -17.98 3.37 26.25
CA GLN A 18 -17.61 2.08 26.82
C GLN A 18 -16.42 1.49 26.05
N PRO A 19 -15.26 1.25 26.70
CA PRO A 19 -14.14 0.59 26.07
C PRO A 19 -14.38 -0.93 25.96
N PRO A 20 -13.92 -1.59 24.88
CA PRO A 20 -14.01 -3.05 24.75
C PRO A 20 -13.06 -3.74 25.74
N GLN A 21 -13.59 -4.74 26.44
CA GLN A 21 -12.85 -5.62 27.35
C GLN A 21 -11.79 -6.44 26.59
N THR A 22 -10.57 -6.42 27.13
CA THR A 22 -9.41 -7.15 26.65
C THR A 22 -9.58 -8.66 26.93
N ALA A 23 -9.86 -9.46 25.90
CA ALA A 23 -9.73 -10.91 26.00
C ALA A 23 -8.33 -11.32 25.49
N GLN A 24 -7.42 -11.55 26.44
CA GLN A 24 -6.15 -12.18 26.17
C GLN A 24 -6.38 -13.66 25.84
N GLN A 25 -6.08 -14.08 24.61
CA GLN A 25 -5.92 -15.50 24.29
C GLN A 25 -4.46 -15.76 23.94
N THR A 26 -3.73 -16.18 24.97
CA THR A 26 -2.37 -16.72 24.93
C THR A 26 -2.34 -17.94 24.00
N PHE A 27 -1.79 -17.77 22.79
CA PHE A 27 -1.33 -18.88 21.98
C PHE A 27 0.14 -19.14 22.30
N ARG A 28 0.38 -20.27 22.96
CA ARG A 28 1.72 -20.81 23.21
C ARG A 28 2.33 -21.36 21.91
N PRO A 29 3.54 -20.96 21.50
CA PRO A 29 4.33 -21.78 20.58
C PRO A 29 5.02 -22.92 21.35
N LYS A 30 4.93 -24.14 20.82
CA LYS A 30 5.67 -25.33 21.28
C LYS A 30 7.16 -25.15 21.01
N ASP A 31 7.99 -25.48 22.00
CA ASP A 31 9.45 -25.51 21.94
C ASP A 31 10.00 -26.40 20.81
N PRO A 32 11.11 -26.01 20.15
CA PRO A 32 11.92 -26.91 19.34
C PRO A 32 12.98 -27.62 20.20
N THR A 33 13.03 -28.94 20.07
CA THR A 33 14.03 -29.83 20.69
C THR A 33 15.45 -29.54 20.16
N PRO A 34 16.49 -29.52 21.00
CA PRO A 34 17.88 -29.40 20.57
C PRO A 34 18.48 -30.77 20.23
N VAL A 35 19.17 -30.88 19.10
CA VAL A 35 20.01 -32.05 18.77
C VAL A 35 21.49 -31.66 18.77
N PRO A 36 22.40 -32.48 19.36
CA PRO A 36 23.79 -32.12 19.60
C PRO A 36 24.74 -32.48 18.44
N LEU A 37 25.83 -31.73 18.31
CA LEU A 37 27.02 -32.05 17.52
C LEU A 37 27.80 -33.25 18.10
N PRO A 38 28.60 -33.93 17.26
CA PRO A 38 29.90 -34.39 17.71
C PRO A 38 31.06 -33.88 16.84
N ASN A 39 32.07 -33.32 17.52
CA ASN A 39 33.42 -33.05 17.03
C ASN A 39 34.17 -34.35 16.68
N SER A 40 35.11 -34.29 15.73
CA SER A 40 36.36 -35.06 15.84
C SER A 40 37.53 -34.47 15.06
N SER A 41 38.63 -34.35 15.81
CA SER A 41 40.01 -33.95 15.58
C SER A 41 40.72 -34.23 14.25
N ALA A 42 41.49 -33.22 13.84
CA ALA A 42 42.95 -33.21 13.58
C ALA A 42 43.58 -34.29 12.69
N ASN A 43 44.24 -33.87 11.60
CA ASN A 43 45.70 -34.05 11.46
C ASN A 43 46.30 -33.20 10.32
N ILE A 44 47.48 -32.62 10.56
CA ILE A 44 48.37 -31.97 9.57
C ILE A 44 49.47 -33.00 9.23
N PRO A 45 50.02 -33.09 8.00
CA PRO A 45 51.37 -32.56 7.78
C PRO A 45 51.66 -31.97 6.38
N ALA A 46 52.67 -31.10 6.34
CA ALA A 46 53.11 -30.28 5.21
C ALA A 46 53.86 -31.01 4.08
N LYS A 47 53.75 -30.52 2.83
CA LYS A 47 54.85 -30.45 1.83
C LYS A 47 54.52 -29.56 0.61
N ARG A 48 55.44 -28.61 0.33
CA ARG A 48 55.69 -27.68 -0.81
C ARG A 48 55.43 -28.19 -2.26
N PRO A 49 55.65 -27.40 -3.36
CA PRO A 49 55.55 -25.93 -3.63
C PRO A 49 54.96 -25.54 -5.03
N ASN A 50 54.60 -24.25 -5.21
CA ASN A 50 54.47 -23.42 -6.45
C ASN A 50 53.53 -23.83 -7.61
N PRO A 51 52.81 -22.87 -8.23
CA PRO A 51 53.38 -22.22 -9.43
C PRO A 51 53.06 -20.71 -9.60
N SER A 52 54.04 -20.02 -10.19
CA SER A 52 53.98 -18.91 -11.17
C SER A 52 53.16 -17.61 -10.92
N PRO A 53 53.73 -16.44 -11.28
CA PRO A 53 53.08 -15.13 -11.17
C PRO A 53 52.13 -14.87 -12.35
N THR A 54 50.89 -14.50 -12.07
CA THR A 54 49.97 -13.94 -13.06
C THR A 54 50.16 -12.42 -13.19
N PRO A 55 50.12 -11.85 -14.41
CA PRO A 55 50.37 -10.44 -14.63
C PRO A 55 49.14 -9.59 -14.31
N HIS A 56 49.39 -8.45 -13.68
CA HIS A 56 48.44 -7.35 -13.56
C HIS A 56 47.87 -6.96 -14.92
N ARG A 57 46.54 -6.95 -15.06
CA ARG A 57 45.86 -6.16 -16.09
C ARG A 57 44.67 -5.42 -15.50
N ASN A 58 44.69 -4.13 -15.79
CA ASN A 58 43.89 -3.06 -15.21
C ASN A 58 42.37 -3.20 -15.39
N ALA A 59 41.67 -2.65 -14.39
CA ALA A 59 40.44 -1.87 -14.46
C ALA A 59 39.41 -2.22 -15.55
N VAL A 60 38.28 -2.76 -15.10
CA VAL A 60 37.00 -2.63 -15.80
C VAL A 60 36.01 -1.94 -14.86
N PRO A 61 35.65 -0.66 -15.09
CA PRO A 61 34.49 -0.06 -14.47
C PRO A 61 33.30 -0.42 -15.37
N ASP A 62 32.66 -1.57 -15.13
CA ASP A 62 31.36 -1.82 -15.75
C ASP A 62 30.27 -1.43 -14.77
N SER A 63 29.94 -0.15 -14.88
CA SER A 63 28.67 0.48 -14.56
C SER A 63 27.50 -0.37 -15.10
N ARG A 64 27.17 -1.46 -14.40
CA ARG A 64 25.84 -2.05 -14.51
C ARG A 64 24.87 -1.09 -13.85
N GLY A 65 24.47 -0.12 -14.66
CA GLY A 65 23.41 0.82 -14.40
C GLY A 65 22.24 0.06 -13.79
N ALA A 66 21.77 0.55 -12.65
CA ALA A 66 20.41 0.33 -12.25
C ALA A 66 19.53 0.78 -13.43
N GLN A 67 19.10 -0.18 -14.25
CA GLN A 67 17.99 0.00 -15.17
C GLN A 67 16.76 0.25 -14.31
N LYS A 68 16.60 1.51 -13.87
CA LYS A 68 15.33 1.99 -13.36
C LYS A 68 14.43 2.14 -14.57
N SER A 69 13.56 1.17 -14.78
CA SER A 69 12.51 1.20 -15.80
C SER A 69 11.79 2.55 -15.71
N SER A 70 11.88 3.32 -16.78
CA SER A 70 11.52 4.73 -16.92
C SER A 70 10.00 4.99 -16.96
N SER A 71 9.23 4.29 -16.13
CA SER A 71 7.80 4.52 -15.90
C SER A 71 7.42 4.44 -14.42
N GLU A 72 8.39 4.40 -13.52
CA GLU A 72 8.15 4.43 -12.08
C GLU A 72 7.80 5.87 -11.66
N VAL A 73 6.67 6.03 -10.99
CA VAL A 73 6.27 7.31 -10.41
C VAL A 73 7.38 7.78 -9.47
N PRO A 74 7.89 9.01 -9.60
CA PRO A 74 8.89 9.53 -8.67
C PRO A 74 8.39 9.43 -7.22
N ALA A 75 9.18 8.81 -6.34
CA ALA A 75 8.82 8.62 -4.93
C ALA A 75 8.42 9.93 -4.21
N CYS A 76 8.94 11.07 -4.67
CA CYS A 76 8.55 12.39 -4.18
C CYS A 76 7.08 12.72 -4.44
N LEU A 77 6.52 12.33 -5.60
CA LEU A 77 5.11 12.55 -5.93
C LEU A 77 4.19 11.68 -5.06
N GLU A 78 4.56 10.42 -4.86
CA GLU A 78 3.83 9.54 -3.96
C GLU A 78 3.78 10.11 -2.53
N ARG A 79 4.93 10.58 -2.04
CA ARG A 79 5.03 11.23 -0.72
C ARG A 79 4.18 12.50 -0.66
N LEU A 80 4.24 13.34 -1.70
CA LEU A 80 3.47 14.58 -1.78
C LEU A 80 1.97 14.30 -1.69
N VAL A 81 1.45 13.37 -2.50
CA VAL A 81 0.03 13.01 -2.51
C VAL A 81 -0.39 12.50 -1.13
N ARG A 82 0.36 11.60 -0.51
CA ARG A 82 0.05 11.09 0.84
C ARG A 82 0.06 12.21 1.89
N THR A 83 1.01 13.14 1.82
CA THR A 83 1.09 14.28 2.76
C THR A 83 -0.09 15.22 2.60
N ILE A 84 -0.43 15.63 1.38
CA ILE A 84 -1.56 16.54 1.14
C ILE A 84 -2.86 15.92 1.63
N VAL A 85 -3.14 14.65 1.27
CA VAL A 85 -4.38 14.00 1.66
C VAL A 85 -4.49 13.88 3.19
N ARG A 86 -3.38 13.56 3.88
CA ARG A 86 -3.35 13.49 5.35
C ARG A 86 -3.58 14.82 6.05
N MET A 87 -3.16 15.92 5.43
CA MET A 87 -3.26 17.25 6.04
C MET A 87 -4.64 17.89 5.84
N PHE A 88 -5.28 17.63 4.69
CA PHE A 88 -6.50 18.36 4.29
C PHE A 88 -7.77 17.51 4.28
N TYR A 89 -7.66 16.19 4.37
CA TYR A 89 -8.82 15.29 4.31
C TYR A 89 -8.92 14.40 5.55
N SER A 90 -10.12 13.85 5.76
CA SER A 90 -10.36 12.88 6.84
C SER A 90 -9.51 11.62 6.68
N ARG A 91 -9.40 10.86 7.77
CA ARG A 91 -8.63 9.60 7.83
C ARG A 91 -9.06 8.62 6.74
N GLU A 92 -10.34 8.57 6.42
CA GLU A 92 -10.93 7.65 5.45
C GLU A 92 -10.39 7.91 4.03
N HIS A 93 -10.26 9.18 3.64
CA HIS A 93 -9.65 9.58 2.37
C HIS A 93 -8.17 9.16 2.32
N SER A 94 -7.44 9.38 3.42
CA SER A 94 -6.04 9.00 3.54
C SER A 94 -5.83 7.49 3.40
N LEU A 95 -6.73 6.66 3.94
CA LEU A 95 -6.66 5.21 3.81
C LEU A 95 -6.84 4.74 2.36
N ILE A 96 -7.78 5.34 1.63
CA ILE A 96 -8.01 5.03 0.21
C ILE A 96 -6.75 5.37 -0.60
N VAL A 97 -6.19 6.56 -0.39
CA VAL A 97 -4.97 6.98 -1.09
C VAL A 97 -3.78 6.11 -0.72
N ASP A 98 -3.57 5.80 0.56
CA ASP A 98 -2.51 4.88 0.99
C ASP A 98 -2.64 3.50 0.33
N MET A 99 -3.87 3.01 0.14
CA MET A 99 -4.14 1.75 -0.54
C MET A 99 -3.78 1.83 -2.03
N LEU A 100 -4.17 2.91 -2.71
CA LEU A 100 -3.91 3.12 -4.14
C LEU A 100 -2.45 3.44 -4.46
N VAL A 101 -1.68 4.02 -3.53
CA VAL A 101 -0.23 4.17 -3.73
C VAL A 101 0.47 2.81 -3.61
N ARG A 102 0.02 1.94 -2.69
CA ARG A 102 0.61 0.58 -2.54
C ARG A 102 0.17 -0.36 -3.67
N ASN A 103 -1.05 -0.20 -4.18
CA ASN A 103 -1.65 -1.02 -5.21
C ASN A 103 -2.10 -0.09 -6.35
N THR A 104 -1.33 -0.07 -7.44
CA THR A 104 -1.42 0.92 -8.53
C THR A 104 -2.81 1.13 -9.12
N ILE A 105 -3.67 0.11 -9.08
CA ILE A 105 -5.06 0.16 -9.51
C ILE A 105 -5.89 -0.84 -8.70
N MET A 106 -7.10 -0.45 -8.31
CA MET A 106 -7.98 -1.30 -7.50
C MET A 106 -9.45 -1.21 -7.89
N LYS A 107 -10.19 -2.32 -7.77
CA LYS A 107 -11.64 -2.36 -7.93
C LYS A 107 -12.34 -1.67 -6.76
N GLU A 108 -13.51 -1.09 -7.01
CA GLU A 108 -14.34 -0.50 -5.96
C GLU A 108 -14.68 -1.49 -4.83
N ASN A 109 -15.09 -2.71 -5.20
CA ASN A 109 -15.43 -3.75 -4.22
C ASN A 109 -14.21 -4.15 -3.37
N ASP A 110 -13.04 -4.29 -3.99
CA ASP A 110 -11.81 -4.63 -3.25
C ASP A 110 -11.44 -3.54 -2.24
N LEU A 111 -11.68 -2.27 -2.57
CA LEU A 111 -11.49 -1.15 -1.65
C LEU A 111 -12.50 -1.22 -0.49
N CYS A 112 -13.78 -1.50 -0.77
CA CYS A 112 -14.79 -1.70 0.28
C CYS A 112 -14.37 -2.82 1.25
N GLU A 113 -13.99 -3.98 0.72
CA GLU A 113 -13.65 -5.15 1.52
C GLU A 113 -12.38 -4.95 2.34
N ARG A 114 -11.32 -4.40 1.74
CA ARG A 114 -10.02 -4.21 2.41
C ARG A 114 -10.06 -3.11 3.46
N LEU A 115 -10.80 -2.03 3.21
CA LEU A 115 -10.93 -0.91 4.15
C LEU A 115 -12.10 -1.09 5.14
N ARG A 116 -12.93 -2.13 4.93
CA ARG A 116 -14.15 -2.40 5.71
C ARG A 116 -15.12 -1.20 5.71
N PHE A 117 -15.27 -0.57 4.56
CA PHE A 117 -16.22 0.53 4.37
C PHE A 117 -17.55 0.00 3.83
N GLU A 118 -18.63 0.69 4.19
CA GLU A 118 -19.90 0.54 3.49
C GLU A 118 -19.78 1.14 2.07
N GLU A 119 -20.43 0.52 1.08
CA GLU A 119 -20.37 0.93 -0.33
C GLU A 119 -20.76 2.40 -0.54
N LYS A 120 -21.84 2.85 0.10
CA LYS A 120 -22.30 4.25 0.01
C LYS A 120 -21.27 5.22 0.58
N GLN A 121 -20.65 4.85 1.69
CA GLN A 121 -19.65 5.67 2.35
C GLN A 121 -18.38 5.76 1.50
N LEU A 122 -17.87 4.63 0.99
CA LEU A 122 -16.71 4.61 0.10
C LEU A 122 -16.96 5.47 -1.15
N ARG A 123 -18.14 5.35 -1.77
CA ARG A 123 -18.51 6.15 -2.96
C ARG A 123 -18.48 7.65 -2.70
N GLN A 124 -18.87 8.08 -1.50
CA GLN A 124 -18.80 9.50 -1.14
C GLN A 124 -17.35 9.98 -1.09
N TYR A 125 -16.45 9.22 -0.46
CA TYR A 125 -15.03 9.57 -0.40
C TYR A 125 -14.34 9.53 -1.77
N LEU A 126 -14.63 8.52 -2.58
CA LEU A 126 -14.11 8.41 -3.95
C LEU A 126 -14.58 9.57 -4.84
N ARG A 127 -15.83 10.02 -4.67
CA ARG A 127 -16.36 11.19 -5.38
C ARG A 127 -15.55 12.44 -5.05
N THR A 128 -15.28 12.70 -3.78
CA THR A 128 -14.47 13.85 -3.34
C THR A 128 -13.06 13.78 -3.92
N LEU A 129 -12.36 12.65 -3.76
CA LEU A 129 -11.00 12.47 -4.28
C LEU A 129 -10.92 12.62 -5.81
N LYS A 130 -11.96 12.17 -6.52
CA LYS A 130 -12.06 12.30 -7.99
C LYS A 130 -12.34 13.75 -8.40
N GLN A 131 -13.21 14.46 -7.68
CA GLN A 131 -13.50 15.87 -7.94
C GLN A 131 -12.22 16.72 -7.83
N ASP A 132 -11.43 16.46 -6.79
CA ASP A 132 -10.17 17.15 -6.50
C ASP A 132 -8.98 16.62 -7.32
N GLN A 133 -9.23 15.74 -8.30
CA GLN A 133 -8.23 15.20 -9.25
C GLN A 133 -7.10 14.37 -8.62
N PHE A 134 -7.25 13.84 -7.41
CA PHE A 134 -6.27 12.90 -6.85
C PHE A 134 -6.32 11.54 -7.53
N ILE A 135 -7.52 11.12 -7.97
CA ILE A 135 -7.74 9.79 -8.56
C ILE A 135 -8.57 9.88 -9.83
N LYS A 136 -8.40 8.86 -10.68
CA LYS A 136 -9.25 8.60 -11.84
C LYS A 136 -9.95 7.26 -11.72
N SER A 137 -11.02 7.11 -12.50
CA SER A 137 -11.82 5.90 -12.58
C SER A 137 -11.83 5.34 -14.01
N LYS A 138 -11.66 4.03 -14.18
CA LYS A 138 -11.82 3.32 -15.45
C LYS A 138 -12.90 2.25 -15.31
N LEU A 139 -13.85 2.23 -16.25
CA LEU A 139 -14.83 1.16 -16.34
C LEU A 139 -14.24 0.00 -17.14
N GLN A 140 -14.40 -1.22 -16.63
CA GLN A 140 -13.99 -2.45 -17.28
C GLN A 140 -15.15 -3.45 -17.24
N LEU A 141 -15.39 -4.12 -18.36
CA LEU A 141 -16.35 -5.23 -18.40
C LEU A 141 -15.60 -6.50 -18.00
N GLU A 142 -16.06 -7.19 -16.97
CA GLU A 142 -15.67 -8.57 -16.68
C GLU A 142 -16.86 -9.48 -16.97
N THR A 143 -16.61 -10.57 -17.68
CA THR A 143 -17.62 -11.62 -17.88
C THR A 143 -17.27 -12.76 -16.93
N ASP A 144 -18.17 -13.05 -16.01
CA ASP A 144 -18.03 -14.14 -15.06
C ASP A 144 -18.14 -15.49 -15.78
N ALA A 145 -17.68 -16.58 -15.14
CA ALA A 145 -17.79 -17.95 -15.67
C ALA A 145 -19.24 -18.38 -15.96
N SER A 146 -20.23 -17.69 -15.37
CA SER A 146 -21.67 -17.84 -15.66
C SER A 146 -22.10 -17.21 -17.00
N GLY A 147 -21.22 -16.52 -17.72
CA GLY A 147 -21.56 -15.76 -18.92
C GLY A 147 -22.23 -14.40 -18.63
N LYS A 148 -22.33 -14.00 -17.35
CA LYS A 148 -22.86 -12.69 -16.96
C LYS A 148 -21.76 -11.63 -17.10
N THR A 149 -22.03 -10.57 -17.85
CA THR A 149 -21.11 -9.44 -17.99
C THR A 149 -21.44 -8.35 -16.98
N THR A 150 -20.47 -8.02 -16.13
CA THR A 150 -20.59 -7.02 -15.08
C THR A 150 -19.66 -5.83 -15.37
N LYS A 151 -20.18 -4.62 -15.15
CA LYS A 151 -19.42 -3.36 -15.25
C LYS A 151 -18.69 -3.11 -13.92
N ILE A 152 -17.36 -3.08 -13.96
CA ILE A 152 -16.50 -2.90 -12.79
C ILE A 152 -15.73 -1.60 -12.90
N THR A 153 -15.85 -0.77 -11.86
CA THR A 153 -15.10 0.47 -11.75
C THR A 153 -13.78 0.22 -11.02
N HIS A 154 -12.68 0.60 -11.67
CA HIS A 154 -11.34 0.60 -11.11
C HIS A 154 -10.90 2.02 -10.83
N TYR A 155 -10.18 2.23 -9.73
CA TYR A 155 -9.60 3.51 -9.33
C TYR A 155 -8.08 3.45 -9.28
N PHE A 156 -7.43 4.55 -9.66
CA PHE A 156 -5.97 4.70 -9.66
C PHE A 156 -5.60 6.17 -9.48
N ILE A 157 -4.38 6.44 -8.98
CA ILE A 157 -3.86 7.81 -8.84
C ILE A 157 -3.30 8.25 -10.20
N GLU A 158 -3.72 9.42 -10.67
CA GLU A 158 -3.15 10.02 -11.87
C GLU A 158 -2.00 10.95 -11.49
N TYR A 159 -0.76 10.53 -11.75
CA TYR A 159 0.40 11.40 -11.62
C TYR A 159 0.57 12.21 -12.90
N LYS A 160 0.21 13.49 -12.87
CA LYS A 160 0.50 14.43 -13.95
C LYS A 160 1.99 14.79 -13.92
N VAL A 161 2.74 14.27 -14.89
CA VAL A 161 4.09 14.75 -15.19
C VAL A 161 3.95 15.59 -16.44
N SER A 162 3.84 16.90 -16.30
CA SER A 162 3.86 17.78 -17.47
C SER A 162 5.27 17.73 -18.07
N PRO A 163 5.44 17.38 -19.36
CA PRO A 163 6.71 17.59 -20.03
C PRO A 163 6.94 19.10 -20.12
N SER A 164 8.03 19.56 -19.51
CA SER A 164 8.53 20.94 -19.60
C SER A 164 9.18 21.20 -20.95
#